data_AF-A0A972BP83-F1
#
_entry.id   AF-A0A972BP83-F1
#
_cell.length_a   1.000
_cell.length_b   1.000
_cell.length_c   1.000
_cell.angle_alpha   90.00
_cell.angle_beta   90.00
_cell.angle_gamma   90.00
#
_symmetry.space_group_name_H-M   'P 1'
#
loop_
_entity.id
_entity.type
_entity.pdbx_description
1 polymer ?
#
loop_
_entity_poly.entity_id
_entity_poly.type
_entity_poly.pdbx_seq_one_letter_code
_entity_poly.pdbx_strand_id
1 'polypeptide(L)'
;MAQTGQGLWALVLMFVLAIILGLSLVWVNIERVDSAYALKSLERTYQDKQDQHSKLLIERQYLLAPATLRERAEKAGLHSPRREQIRMIE
;
A
#
# COMPACT_ATOMS: atom_id res chain seq x y z
N MET A 1 36.74 -55.75 6.69
CA MET A 1 37.10 -54.39 7.15
C MET A 1 36.72 -53.26 6.19
N ALA A 2 36.24 -53.51 4.96
CA ALA A 2 35.88 -52.43 4.02
C ALA A 2 34.48 -51.79 4.27
N GLN A 3 33.54 -52.50 4.90
CA GLN A 3 32.16 -52.01 5.11
C GLN A 3 32.07 -50.89 6.17
N THR A 4 32.99 -50.85 7.14
CA THR A 4 32.97 -49.85 8.22
C THR A 4 33.33 -48.45 7.72
N GLY A 5 34.22 -48.34 6.72
CA GLY A 5 34.62 -47.06 6.13
C GLY A 5 33.50 -46.41 5.31
N GLN A 6 32.77 -47.18 4.51
CA GLN A 6 31.65 -46.67 3.71
C GLN A 6 30.49 -46.19 4.58
N GLY A 7 30.17 -46.91 5.66
CA GLY A 7 29.13 -46.49 6.61
C GLY A 7 29.48 -45.17 7.31
N LEU A 8 30.76 -44.96 7.65
CA LEU A 8 31.23 -43.73 8.28
C LEU A 8 31.11 -42.52 7.33
N TRP A 9 31.52 -42.69 6.07
CA TRP A 9 31.39 -41.63 5.06
C TRP A 9 29.94 -41.25 4.77
N ALA A 10 29.03 -42.24 4.70
CA ALA A 10 27.60 -41.97 4.55
C ALA A 10 27.04 -41.17 5.74
N LEU A 11 27.48 -41.49 6.97
CA LEU A 11 27.09 -40.77 8.18
C LEU A 11 27.58 -39.31 8.18
N VAL A 12 28.84 -39.09 7.78
CA VAL A 12 29.41 -37.74 7.63
C VAL A 12 28.64 -36.95 6.58
N LEU A 13 28.32 -37.57 5.44
CA LEU A 13 27.57 -36.91 4.37
C LEU A 13 26.16 -36.49 4.85
N MET A 14 25.46 -37.38 5.56
CA MET A 14 24.15 -37.07 6.14
C MET A 14 24.23 -35.94 7.18
N PHE A 15 25.28 -35.94 8.01
CA PHE A 15 25.48 -34.87 8.98
C PHE A 15 25.73 -33.51 8.31
N VAL A 16 26.56 -33.48 7.27
CA VAL A 16 26.80 -32.25 6.48
C VAL A 16 25.52 -31.76 5.80
N LEU A 17 24.74 -32.66 5.21
CA LEU A 17 23.45 -32.31 4.60
C LEU A 17 22.47 -31.76 5.64
N ALA A 18 22.41 -32.34 6.83
CA ALA A 18 21.56 -31.84 7.92
C ALA A 18 21.97 -30.42 8.34
N ILE A 19 23.26 -30.13 8.42
CA ILE A 19 23.76 -28.77 8.71
C ILE A 19 23.37 -27.79 7.61
N ILE A 20 23.58 -28.15 6.33
CA ILE A 20 23.24 -27.29 5.19
C ILE A 20 21.75 -26.98 5.17
N LEU A 21 20.90 -27.98 5.40
CA LEU A 21 19.45 -27.80 5.47
C LEU A 21 19.06 -26.94 6.67
N GLY A 22 19.67 -27.15 7.83
CA GLY A 22 19.45 -26.31 9.01
C GLY A 22 19.81 -24.85 8.78
N LEU A 23 20.98 -24.59 8.20
CA LEU A 23 21.42 -23.23 7.86
C LEU A 23 20.51 -22.57 6.82
N SER A 24 20.16 -23.31 5.77
CA SER A 24 19.23 -22.85 4.72
C SER A 24 17.87 -22.49 5.31
N LEU A 25 17.36 -23.28 6.26
CA LEU A 25 16.09 -23.02 6.93
C LEU A 25 16.13 -21.72 7.72
N VAL A 26 17.20 -21.48 8.47
CA VAL A 26 17.40 -20.23 9.22
C VAL A 26 17.46 -19.03 8.26
N TRP A 27 18.20 -19.16 7.16
CA TRP A 27 18.30 -18.11 6.14
C TRP A 27 16.93 -17.76 5.54
N VAL A 28 16.18 -18.76 5.09
CA VAL A 28 14.83 -18.57 4.55
C VAL A 28 13.90 -17.96 5.58
N ASN A 29 14.07 -18.31 6.86
CA ASN A 29 13.27 -17.72 7.94
C ASN A 29 13.52 -16.22 8.08
N ILE A 30 14.79 -15.80 8.06
CA ILE A 30 15.18 -14.38 8.14
C ILE A 30 14.61 -13.62 6.94
N GLU A 31 14.82 -14.11 5.72
CA GLU A 31 14.32 -13.49 4.49
C GLU A 31 12.78 -13.35 4.51
N ARG A 32 12.09 -14.38 5.01
CA ARG A 32 10.63 -14.36 5.16
C ARG A 32 10.18 -13.29 6.16
N VAL A 33 10.89 -13.13 7.27
CA VAL A 33 10.59 -12.12 8.28
C VAL A 33 10.83 -10.72 7.72
N ASP A 34 11.94 -10.50 7.02
CA ASP A 34 12.24 -9.23 6.36
C ASP A 34 11.20 -8.86 5.30
N SER A 35 10.78 -9.84 4.49
CA SER A 35 9.68 -9.67 3.53
C SER A 35 8.37 -9.28 4.20
N ALA A 36 8.05 -9.89 5.35
CA ALA A 36 6.85 -9.55 6.11
C ALA A 36 6.92 -8.12 6.68
N TYR A 37 8.09 -7.68 7.15
CA TYR A 37 8.28 -6.30 7.60
C TYR A 37 8.14 -5.30 6.47
N ALA A 38 8.72 -5.58 5.29
CA ALA A 38 8.58 -4.75 4.10
C ALA A 38 7.12 -4.66 3.65
N LEU A 39 6.39 -5.78 3.67
CA LEU A 39 4.96 -5.77 3.35
C LEU A 39 4.16 -4.92 4.34
N LYS A 40 4.44 -5.06 5.64
CA LYS A 40 3.77 -4.28 6.69
C LYS A 40 4.05 -2.78 6.59
N SER A 41 5.26 -2.38 6.22
CA SER A 41 5.58 -0.95 6.01
C SER A 41 4.90 -0.39 4.77
N LEU A 42 4.83 -1.19 3.69
CA LEU A 42 4.12 -0.82 2.47
C LEU A 42 2.61 -0.68 2.73
N GLU A 43 2.02 -1.61 3.47
CA GLU A 43 0.60 -1.55 3.83
C GLU A 43 0.27 -0.31 4.68
N ARG A 44 1.12 0.05 5.65
CA ARG A 44 0.95 1.30 6.39
C ARG A 44 0.99 2.53 5.48
N THR A 45 1.97 2.58 4.58
CA THR A 45 2.09 3.68 3.63
C THR A 45 0.89 3.77 2.71
N TYR A 46 0.37 2.63 2.27
CA TYR A 46 -0.84 2.54 1.45
C TYR A 46 -2.06 3.07 2.20
N GLN A 47 -2.26 2.64 3.46
CA GLN A 47 -3.36 3.09 4.31
C GLN A 47 -3.29 4.61 4.56
N ASP A 48 -2.11 5.14 4.89
CA ASP A 48 -1.93 6.59 5.09
C ASP A 48 -2.30 7.39 3.84
N LYS A 49 -1.90 6.91 2.65
CA LYS A 49 -2.25 7.54 1.38
C LYS A 49 -3.74 7.45 1.07
N GLN A 50 -4.35 6.32 1.36
CA GLN A 50 -5.79 6.12 1.19
C GLN A 50 -6.60 7.06 2.09
N ASP A 51 -6.18 7.24 3.33
CA ASP A 51 -6.80 8.17 4.28
C ASP A 51 -6.66 9.63 3.83
N GLN A 52 -5.47 10.03 3.37
CA GLN A 52 -5.25 11.36 2.80
C GLN A 52 -6.14 11.61 1.58
N HIS A 53 -6.22 10.63 0.67
CA HIS A 53 -7.06 10.73 -0.52
C HIS A 53 -8.55 10.85 -0.16
N SER A 54 -9.02 10.07 0.81
CA SER A 54 -10.40 10.14 1.31
C SER A 54 -10.74 11.52 1.86
N LYS A 55 -9.86 12.12 2.67
CA LYS A 55 -10.04 13.49 3.19
C LYS A 55 -10.14 14.51 2.06
N LEU A 56 -9.23 14.45 1.09
CA LEU A 56 -9.25 15.35 -0.07
C LEU A 56 -10.51 15.19 -0.91
N LEU A 57 -11.03 13.97 -1.06
CA LEU A 57 -12.29 13.74 -1.75
C LEU A 57 -13.47 14.40 -1.04
N ILE A 58 -13.53 14.29 0.29
CA ILE A 58 -14.58 14.94 1.09
C ILE A 58 -14.49 16.46 0.94
N GLU A 59 -13.30 17.04 1.06
CA GLU A 59 -13.09 18.48 0.87
C GLU A 59 -13.49 18.94 -0.54
N ARG A 60 -13.09 18.20 -1.56
CA ARG A 60 -13.48 18.48 -2.95
C ARG A 60 -15.00 18.45 -3.11
N GLN A 61 -15.68 17.46 -2.55
CA GLN A 61 -17.14 17.38 -2.59
C GLN A 61 -17.80 18.53 -1.85
N TYR A 62 -17.27 18.91 -0.68
CA TYR A 62 -17.74 20.07 0.07
C TYR A 62 -17.57 21.38 -0.72
N LEU A 63 -16.44 21.57 -1.41
CA LEU A 63 -16.19 22.73 -2.26
C LEU A 63 -17.10 22.79 -3.49
N LEU A 64 -17.49 21.63 -4.02
CA LEU A 64 -18.41 21.50 -5.16
C LEU A 64 -19.89 21.54 -4.74
N ALA A 65 -20.18 21.54 -3.43
CA ALA A 65 -21.55 21.55 -2.96
C ALA A 65 -22.26 22.85 -3.42
N PRO A 66 -23.51 22.77 -3.92
CA PRO A 66 -24.21 23.95 -4.44
C PRO A 66 -24.34 25.09 -3.42
N ALA A 67 -24.48 24.77 -2.13
CA ALA A 67 -24.61 25.75 -1.05
C ALA A 67 -23.31 26.56 -0.85
N THR A 68 -22.15 25.89 -0.83
CA THR A 68 -20.84 26.54 -0.67
C THR A 68 -20.47 27.32 -1.92
N LEU A 69 -20.79 26.81 -3.12
CA LEU A 69 -20.64 27.53 -4.37
C LEU A 69 -21.52 28.79 -4.42
N ARG A 70 -22.76 28.72 -3.94
CA ARG A 70 -23.67 29.87 -3.89
C ARG A 70 -23.21 30.92 -2.90
N GLU A 71 -22.75 30.52 -1.72
CA GLU A 71 -22.15 31.44 -0.74
C GLU A 71 -20.91 32.15 -1.30
N ARG A 72 -20.03 31.41 -2.00
CA ARG A 72 -18.85 31.99 -2.66
C ARG A 72 -19.23 32.91 -3.81
N ALA A 73 -20.23 32.55 -4.60
CA ALA A 73 -20.75 33.39 -5.67
C ALA A 73 -21.29 34.71 -5.11
N GLU A 74 -22.12 34.66 -4.07
CA GLU A 74 -22.64 35.86 -3.40
C GLU A 74 -21.51 36.76 -2.86
N LYS A 75 -20.50 36.18 -2.21
CA LYS A 75 -19.31 36.92 -1.74
C LYS A 75 -18.52 37.58 -2.87
N ALA A 76 -18.50 36.97 -4.05
CA ALA A 76 -17.86 37.52 -5.25
C ALA A 76 -18.78 38.50 -6.03
N GLY A 77 -19.98 38.81 -5.53
CA GLY A 77 -20.96 39.65 -6.21
C GLY A 77 -21.65 38.97 -7.40
N LEU A 78 -21.46 37.66 -7.55
CA LEU A 78 -22.08 36.83 -8.59
C LEU A 78 -23.44 36.34 -8.09
N HIS A 79 -24.48 36.67 -8.84
CA HIS A 79 -25.84 36.23 -8.57
C HIS A 79 -26.45 35.64 -9.85
N SER A 80 -27.54 34.87 -9.72
CA SER A 80 -28.26 34.39 -10.90
C SER A 80 -28.64 35.57 -11.81
N PRO A 81 -28.41 35.45 -13.13
CA PRO A 81 -28.78 36.49 -14.07
C PRO A 81 -30.30 36.70 -14.04
N ARG A 82 -30.73 37.97 -14.05
CA ARG A 82 -32.16 38.29 -14.15
C ARG A 82 -32.66 37.96 -15.55
N ARG A 83 -33.96 37.69 -15.70
CA ARG A 83 -34.57 37.34 -17.00
C ARG A 83 -34.25 38.34 -18.11
N GLU A 84 -34.15 39.62 -17.76
CA GLU A 84 -33.79 40.73 -18.65
C GLU A 84 -32.31 40.78 -19.08
N GLN A 85 -31.43 39.94 -18.50
CA GLN A 85 -30.01 39.82 -18.85
C GLN A 85 -29.69 38.58 -19.70
N ILE A 86 -30.67 37.70 -19.91
CA ILE A 86 -30.50 36.45 -20.68
C ILE A 86 -30.95 36.71 -22.11
N ARG A 87 -29.98 36.77 -23.04
CA ARG A 87 -30.28 36.83 -24.47
C ARG A 87 -30.38 35.40 -25.01
N MET A 88 -31.58 34.96 -25.40
CA MET A 88 -31.71 33.75 -26.20
C MET A 88 -31.37 34.07 -27.64
N ILE A 89 -30.45 33.31 -28.21
CA ILE A 89 -30.08 33.38 -29.62
C ILE A 89 -30.68 32.11 -30.24
N GLU A 90 -31.68 32.27 -31.09
CA GLU A 90 -32.15 31.19 -32.00
C GLU A 90 -31.18 31.03 -33.17
#